data_AF-A0A968HQ16-F1
#
_entry.id   AF-A0A968HQ16-F1
#
_cell.length_a   1.000
_cell.length_b   1.000
_cell.length_c   1.000
_cell.angle_alpha   90.00
_cell.angle_beta   90.00
_cell.angle_gamma   90.00
#
_symmetry.space_group_name_H-M   'P 1'
#
loop_
_entity.id
_entity.type
_entity.pdbx_description
1 polymer ?
#
loop_
_entity_poly.entity_id
_entity_poly.type
_entity_poly.pdbx_seq_one_letter_code
_entity_poly.pdbx_strand_id
1 'polypeptide(L)'
;MIERGEHLRFAVCYWHTFKGTGGDPFGPGTMIREYDNSHDPMKVAEMTLQAAFEFFSKLGVEFWCFHDRDIAPEGKTLAEARAEQAAAEMQDKQLALAELDLKLAIIEEQRRAIAELSSPVLQLWDDVVVMPIIGSVDTRRGEEIMEKLLAEIGERGARYVILDITGAEAVDTRTADGFMKLARAV
;
A
#
# COMPACT_ATOMS: atom_id res chain seq x y z
N MET A 1 7.06 0.08 -29.71
CA MET A 1 8.48 0.34 -29.38
C MET A 1 8.71 -0.40 -28.08
N ILE A 2 9.33 -1.58 -28.12
CA ILE A 2 9.62 -2.36 -26.90
C ILE A 2 10.77 -1.63 -26.19
N GLU A 3 10.59 -1.25 -24.93
CA GLU A 3 11.64 -0.59 -24.16
C GLU A 3 12.86 -1.52 -24.07
N ARG A 4 14.04 -1.01 -24.43
CA ARG A 4 15.29 -1.80 -24.52
C ARG A 4 15.72 -2.44 -23.18
N GLY A 5 15.08 -2.08 -22.07
CA GLY A 5 15.37 -2.59 -20.73
C GLY A 5 14.82 -4.00 -20.43
N GLU A 6 13.80 -4.48 -21.15
CA GLU A 6 13.16 -5.77 -20.79
C GLU A 6 13.98 -6.99 -21.23
N HIS A 7 14.87 -6.85 -22.21
CA HIS A 7 15.62 -7.98 -22.76
C HIS A 7 16.90 -8.30 -21.97
N LEU A 8 17.53 -7.32 -21.33
CA LEU A 8 18.81 -7.47 -20.64
C LEU A 8 18.72 -6.90 -19.22
N ARG A 9 18.61 -7.80 -18.24
CA ARG A 9 18.52 -7.49 -16.81
C ARG A 9 19.93 -7.36 -16.22
N PHE A 10 20.60 -6.25 -16.52
CA PHE A 10 21.96 -6.01 -16.03
C PHE A 10 22.00 -5.94 -14.50
N ALA A 11 22.97 -6.65 -13.91
CA ALA A 11 23.19 -6.69 -12.48
C ALA A 11 24.61 -6.24 -12.12
N VAL A 12 24.74 -5.45 -11.06
CA VAL A 12 26.06 -5.09 -10.51
C VAL A 12 26.55 -6.16 -9.54
N CYS A 13 27.79 -6.61 -9.72
CA CYS A 13 28.46 -7.55 -8.84
C CYS A 13 29.08 -6.82 -7.63
N TYR A 14 28.51 -7.02 -6.43
CA TYR A 14 28.87 -6.24 -5.25
C TYR A 14 30.32 -6.48 -4.79
N TRP A 15 30.76 -7.74 -4.71
CA TRP A 15 32.10 -8.09 -4.24
C TRP A 15 33.20 -7.49 -5.10
N HIS A 16 33.11 -7.58 -6.42
CA HIS A 16 34.11 -6.99 -7.31
C HIS A 16 34.07 -5.46 -7.30
N THR A 17 32.88 -4.86 -7.21
CA THR A 17 32.72 -3.41 -7.35
C THR A 17 33.11 -2.66 -6.08
N PHE A 18 32.69 -3.17 -4.91
CA PHE A 18 32.80 -2.43 -3.65
C PHE A 18 33.81 -3.04 -2.67
N LYS A 19 34.07 -4.36 -2.73
CA LYS A 19 35.02 -5.05 -1.83
C LYS A 19 36.37 -5.34 -2.49
N GLY A 20 36.48 -5.21 -3.81
CA GLY A 20 37.73 -5.41 -4.54
C GLY A 20 38.79 -4.37 -4.17
N THR A 21 39.94 -4.84 -3.68
CA THR A 21 41.06 -3.98 -3.27
C THR A 21 42.00 -3.62 -4.42
N GLY A 22 41.85 -4.28 -5.57
CA GLY A 22 42.78 -4.17 -6.70
C GLY A 22 44.12 -4.86 -6.46
N GLY A 23 44.26 -5.62 -5.37
CA GLY A 23 45.46 -6.39 -5.08
C GLY A 23 45.50 -7.70 -5.85
N ASP A 24 46.70 -8.24 -6.03
CA ASP A 24 46.95 -9.50 -6.72
C ASP A 24 48.00 -10.34 -5.95
N PRO A 25 48.31 -11.58 -6.38
CA PRO A 25 49.30 -12.40 -5.68
C PRO A 25 50.73 -11.83 -5.61
N PHE A 26 51.01 -10.76 -6.36
CA PHE A 26 52.32 -10.15 -6.53
C PHE A 26 52.41 -8.72 -5.96
N GLY A 27 51.29 -8.12 -5.55
CA GLY A 27 51.28 -6.74 -5.08
C GLY A 27 50.07 -6.38 -4.20
N PRO A 28 50.22 -5.35 -3.35
CA PRO A 28 49.14 -4.89 -2.48
C PRO A 28 48.01 -4.22 -3.28
N GLY A 29 46.84 -4.11 -2.64
CA GLY A 29 45.72 -3.38 -3.22
C GLY A 29 46.02 -1.90 -3.42
N THR A 30 45.51 -1.35 -4.52
CA THR A 30 45.69 0.05 -4.92
C THR A 30 44.41 0.87 -4.79
N MET A 31 43.26 0.23 -4.56
CA MET A 31 41.98 0.91 -4.45
C MET A 31 41.87 1.56 -3.06
N ILE A 32 41.65 2.88 -3.05
CA ILE A 32 41.38 3.65 -1.84
C ILE A 32 39.92 4.09 -1.90
N ARG A 33 39.13 3.74 -0.88
CA ARG A 33 37.69 4.03 -0.82
C ARG A 33 37.36 4.76 0.47
N GLU A 34 36.59 5.83 0.37
CA GLU A 34 36.21 6.64 1.54
C GLU A 34 35.35 5.86 2.53
N TYR A 35 34.53 4.92 2.05
CA TYR A 35 33.67 4.07 2.88
C TYR A 35 34.42 3.00 3.69
N ASP A 36 35.72 2.82 3.48
CA ASP A 36 36.57 1.93 4.29
C ASP A 36 37.20 2.67 5.49
N ASN A 37 36.90 3.96 5.67
CA ASN A 37 37.53 4.82 6.69
C ASN A 37 36.87 4.70 8.08
N SER A 38 36.78 3.48 8.62
CA SER A 38 36.30 3.20 9.98
C SER A 38 36.95 1.94 10.55
N HIS A 39 37.11 1.89 11.88
CA HIS A 39 37.59 0.69 12.59
C HIS A 39 36.44 -0.25 12.99
N ASP A 40 35.20 0.19 12.85
CA ASP A 40 34.01 -0.63 13.10
C ASP A 40 33.58 -1.33 11.79
N PRO A 41 33.67 -2.67 11.69
CA PRO A 41 33.30 -3.42 10.49
C PRO A 41 31.84 -3.25 10.08
N MET A 42 30.92 -3.08 11.04
CA MET A 42 29.51 -2.86 10.73
C MET A 42 29.32 -1.46 10.13
N LYS A 43 30.05 -0.47 10.65
CA LYS A 43 30.04 0.88 10.08
C LYS A 43 30.58 0.92 8.65
N VAL A 44 31.65 0.18 8.36
CA VAL A 44 32.17 0.02 7.00
C VAL A 44 31.11 -0.63 6.10
N ALA A 45 30.42 -1.66 6.58
CA ALA A 45 29.34 -2.31 5.83
C ALA A 45 28.19 -1.35 5.49
N GLU A 46 27.72 -0.56 6.45
CA GLU A 46 26.70 0.48 6.24
C GLU A 46 27.13 1.52 5.19
N MET A 47 28.35 2.06 5.32
CA MET A 47 28.88 3.07 4.40
C MET A 47 29.08 2.50 2.99
N THR A 48 29.50 1.25 2.89
CA THR A 48 29.64 0.54 1.60
C THR A 48 28.28 0.38 0.94
N LEU A 49 27.24 0.01 1.70
CA LEU A 49 25.88 -0.15 1.19
C LEU A 49 25.31 1.18 0.69
N GLN A 50 25.54 2.27 1.43
CA GLN A 50 25.13 3.62 1.00
C GLN A 50 25.80 4.01 -0.33
N ALA A 51 27.12 3.81 -0.45
CA ALA A 51 27.84 4.06 -1.69
C ALA A 51 27.35 3.17 -2.84
N ALA A 52 26.97 1.93 -2.55
CA ALA A 52 26.44 0.99 -3.53
C ALA A 52 25.07 1.44 -4.08
N PHE A 53 24.13 1.82 -3.23
CA PHE A 53 22.82 2.32 -3.68
C PHE A 53 22.92 3.65 -4.41
N GLU A 54 23.84 4.54 -4.02
CA GLU A 54 24.15 5.74 -4.78
C GLU A 54 24.66 5.40 -6.19
N PHE A 55 25.59 4.44 -6.29
CA PHE A 55 26.12 3.95 -7.55
C PHE A 55 25.05 3.29 -8.43
N PHE A 56 24.20 2.44 -7.85
CA PHE A 56 23.09 1.78 -8.58
C PHE A 56 22.11 2.81 -9.15
N SER A 57 21.74 3.80 -8.33
CA SER A 57 20.84 4.88 -8.73
C SER A 57 21.43 5.71 -9.87
N LYS A 58 22.73 6.01 -9.82
CA LYS A 58 23.43 6.76 -10.87
C LYS A 58 23.59 5.97 -12.17
N LEU A 59 23.75 4.65 -12.10
CA LEU A 59 23.82 3.79 -13.28
C LEU A 59 22.45 3.41 -13.85
N GLY A 60 21.36 3.59 -13.09
CA GLY A 60 20.02 3.17 -13.48
C GLY A 60 19.89 1.64 -13.55
N VAL A 61 20.63 0.90 -12.71
CA VAL A 61 20.56 -0.57 -12.64
C VAL A 61 19.54 -1.02 -11.60
N GLU A 62 18.73 -2.00 -11.97
CA GLU A 62 17.67 -2.54 -11.10
C GLU A 62 18.09 -3.82 -10.36
N PHE A 63 19.17 -4.46 -10.81
CA PHE A 63 19.66 -5.72 -10.26
C PHE A 63 21.08 -5.59 -9.72
N TRP A 64 21.39 -6.39 -8.70
CA TRP A 64 22.72 -6.55 -8.15
C TRP A 64 22.83 -7.91 -7.46
N CYS A 65 24.05 -8.39 -7.30
CA CYS A 65 24.36 -9.69 -6.70
C CYS A 65 25.37 -9.52 -5.58
N PHE A 66 25.21 -10.28 -4.49
CA PHE A 66 26.07 -10.23 -3.32
C PHE A 66 26.23 -11.63 -2.71
N HIS A 67 27.30 -11.85 -1.97
CA HIS A 67 27.40 -12.88 -0.95
C HIS A 67 27.01 -12.27 0.40
N ASP A 68 26.49 -13.09 1.30
CA ASP A 68 26.21 -12.73 2.69
C ASP A 68 27.38 -11.97 3.36
N ARG A 69 28.61 -12.46 3.17
CA ARG A 69 29.84 -11.86 3.71
C ARG A 69 30.25 -10.53 3.07
N ASP A 70 29.66 -10.17 1.93
CA ASP A 70 29.96 -8.89 1.27
C ASP A 70 29.23 -7.72 1.95
N ILE A 71 28.03 -8.00 2.48
CA ILE A 71 27.10 -7.00 3.02
C ILE A 71 27.12 -6.90 4.54
N ALA A 72 27.60 -7.93 5.24
CA ALA A 72 27.70 -7.95 6.70
C ALA A 72 29.00 -8.63 7.17
N PRO A 73 29.63 -8.13 8.25
CA PRO A 73 30.79 -8.79 8.85
C PRO A 73 30.39 -10.13 9.52
N GLU A 74 31.34 -11.05 9.65
CA GLU A 74 31.10 -12.29 10.41
C GLU A 74 30.89 -11.99 11.90
N GLY A 75 29.78 -12.49 12.46
CA GLY A 75 29.59 -12.57 13.91
C GLY A 75 30.60 -13.52 14.55
N LYS A 76 30.86 -13.38 15.87
CA LYS A 76 31.87 -14.24 16.54
C LYS A 76 31.39 -15.69 16.63
N THR A 77 30.08 -15.92 16.54
CA THR A 77 29.47 -17.24 16.43
C THR A 77 28.26 -17.23 15.48
N LEU A 78 27.91 -18.40 14.93
CA LEU A 78 26.66 -18.58 14.16
C LEU A 78 25.40 -18.26 14.98
N ALA A 79 25.47 -18.40 16.31
CA ALA A 79 24.35 -18.08 17.19
C ALA A 79 24.12 -16.57 17.30
N GLU A 80 25.20 -15.79 17.40
CA GLU A 80 25.14 -14.32 17.42
C GLU A 80 24.61 -13.78 16.08
N ALA A 81 25.13 -14.27 14.95
CA ALA A 81 24.66 -13.86 13.62
C ALA A 81 23.15 -14.10 13.42
N ARG A 82 22.65 -15.26 13.88
CA ARG A 82 21.21 -15.57 13.82
C ARG A 82 20.38 -14.71 14.76
N ALA A 83 20.90 -14.39 15.94
CA ALA A 83 20.19 -13.55 16.92
C ALA A 83 20.08 -12.10 16.44
N GLU A 84 21.14 -11.55 15.86
CA GLU A 84 21.14 -10.21 15.26
C GLU A 84 20.19 -10.14 14.06
N GLN A 85 20.20 -11.14 13.18
CA GLN A 85 19.28 -11.23 12.05
C GLN A 85 17.82 -11.35 12.51
N ALA A 86 17.53 -12.17 13.53
CA ALA A 86 16.19 -12.29 14.09
C ALA A 86 15.71 -11.00 14.76
N ALA A 87 16.62 -10.24 15.40
CA ALA A 87 16.30 -8.94 15.99
C ALA A 87 15.98 -7.90 14.89
N ALA A 88 16.76 -7.86 13.82
CA ALA A 88 16.51 -7.00 12.66
C ALA A 88 15.17 -7.33 11.98
N GLU A 89 14.88 -8.62 11.76
CA GLU A 89 13.59 -9.07 11.20
C GLU A 89 12.40 -8.72 12.11
N MET A 90 12.56 -8.81 13.44
CA MET A 90 11.52 -8.39 14.39
C MET A 90 11.26 -6.89 14.32
N GLN A 91 12.30 -6.08 14.15
CA GLN A 91 12.18 -4.63 14.04
C GLN A 91 11.52 -4.22 12.71
N ASP A 92 11.90 -4.83 11.59
CA ASP A 92 11.24 -4.62 10.30
C ASP A 92 9.77 -5.03 10.32
N LYS A 93 9.44 -6.16 10.97
CA LYS A 93 8.03 -6.57 11.16
C LYS A 93 7.25 -5.58 12.01
N GLN A 94 7.85 -5.01 13.06
CA GLN A 94 7.19 -4.00 13.89
C GLN A 94 6.91 -2.71 13.10
N LEU A 95 7.88 -2.25 12.29
CA LEU A 95 7.69 -1.11 11.38
C LEU A 95 6.58 -1.37 10.35
N ALA A 96 6.58 -2.55 9.73
CA ALA A 96 5.55 -2.94 8.76
C ALA A 96 4.15 -3.05 9.40
N LEU A 97 4.05 -3.57 10.63
CA LEU A 97 2.79 -3.60 11.38
C LEU A 97 2.27 -2.20 11.69
N ALA A 98 3.15 -1.30 12.14
CA ALA A 98 2.78 0.10 12.40
C ALA A 98 2.33 0.82 11.12
N GLU A 99 2.99 0.56 9.98
CA GLU A 99 2.56 1.10 8.68
C GLU A 99 1.19 0.55 8.26
N LEU A 100 0.93 -0.74 8.49
CA LEU A 100 -0.35 -1.37 8.18
C LEU A 100 -1.48 -0.77 9.02
N ASP A 101 -1.26 -0.57 10.32
CA ASP A 101 -2.22 0.07 11.23
C ASP A 101 -2.56 1.49 10.77
N LEU A 102 -1.56 2.27 10.34
CA LEU A 102 -1.78 3.61 9.80
C LEU A 102 -2.64 3.57 8.53
N LYS A 103 -2.35 2.65 7.60
CA LYS A 103 -3.13 2.49 6.36
C LYS A 103 -4.57 2.09 6.65
N LEU A 104 -4.80 1.19 7.60
CA LEU A 104 -6.13 0.76 8.01
C LEU A 104 -6.92 1.93 8.61
N ALA A 105 -6.30 2.74 9.47
CA ALA A 105 -6.93 3.94 10.03
C ALA A 105 -7.35 4.94 8.94
N ILE A 106 -6.48 5.17 7.94
CA ILE A 106 -6.80 6.04 6.79
C ILE A 106 -7.98 5.46 5.97
N ILE A 107 -7.98 4.15 5.71
CA ILE A 107 -9.08 3.49 4.98
C ILE A 107 -10.40 3.64 5.74
N GLU A 108 -10.39 3.47 7.06
CA GLU A 108 -11.60 3.64 7.89
C GLU A 108 -12.10 5.08 7.86
N GLU A 109 -11.22 6.06 7.95
CA GLU A 109 -11.57 7.47 7.83
C GLU A 109 -12.16 7.80 6.45
N GLN A 110 -11.53 7.32 5.37
CA GLN A 110 -12.04 7.47 4.01
C GLN A 110 -13.42 6.82 3.85
N ARG A 111 -13.62 5.61 4.39
CA ARG A 111 -14.92 4.92 4.37
C ARG A 111 -15.98 5.70 5.14
N ARG A 112 -15.61 6.35 6.25
CA ARG A 112 -16.54 7.18 7.03
C ARG A 112 -16.94 8.45 6.27
N ALA A 113 -15.98 9.14 5.67
CA ALA A 113 -16.24 10.32 4.84
C ALA A 113 -17.11 9.96 3.62
N ILE A 114 -16.86 8.82 2.99
CA ILE A 114 -17.71 8.29 1.93
C ILE A 114 -19.09 7.96 2.47
N ALA A 115 -19.24 7.32 3.63
CA ALA A 115 -20.55 6.99 4.21
C ALA A 115 -21.39 8.24 4.55
N GLU A 116 -20.76 9.29 5.07
CA GLU A 116 -21.39 10.60 5.29
C GLU A 116 -21.81 11.25 3.96
N LEU A 117 -21.03 11.04 2.90
CA LEU A 117 -21.33 11.45 1.53
C LEU A 117 -22.19 10.47 0.73
N SER A 118 -22.49 9.25 1.20
CA SER A 118 -23.09 8.14 0.42
C SER A 118 -24.47 7.71 0.90
N SER A 119 -25.09 8.46 1.80
CA SER A 119 -26.55 8.51 1.91
C SER A 119 -27.14 9.86 1.45
N PRO A 120 -26.63 10.52 0.39
CA PRO A 120 -27.20 11.78 -0.04
C PRO A 120 -28.45 11.43 -0.82
N VAL A 121 -29.59 11.85 -0.31
CA VAL A 121 -30.74 12.02 -1.17
C VAL A 121 -30.40 13.22 -2.07
N LEU A 122 -30.02 12.96 -3.32
CA LEU A 122 -29.56 13.99 -4.26
C LEU A 122 -30.77 14.50 -5.06
N GLN A 123 -31.08 15.78 -4.94
CA GLN A 123 -32.10 16.42 -5.78
C GLN A 123 -31.53 16.69 -7.17
N LEU A 124 -32.11 16.06 -8.20
CA LEU A 124 -31.70 16.21 -9.60
C LEU A 124 -32.47 17.34 -10.29
N TRP A 125 -33.76 17.51 -9.94
CA TRP A 125 -34.63 18.60 -10.38
C TRP A 125 -35.68 18.93 -9.30
N ASP A 126 -36.47 20.00 -9.51
CA ASP A 126 -37.49 20.47 -8.56
C ASP A 126 -38.45 19.36 -8.09
N ASP A 127 -38.75 18.39 -8.97
CA ASP A 127 -39.65 17.26 -8.68
C ASP A 127 -38.95 15.88 -8.66
N VAL A 128 -37.62 15.81 -8.81
CA VAL A 128 -36.88 14.55 -9.02
C VAL A 128 -35.78 14.36 -7.99
N VAL A 129 -35.84 13.25 -7.27
CA VAL A 129 -34.87 12.86 -6.25
C VAL A 129 -34.19 11.55 -6.64
N VAL A 130 -32.88 11.45 -6.38
CA VAL A 130 -32.08 10.26 -6.64
C VAL A 130 -31.43 9.77 -5.37
N MET A 131 -31.49 8.46 -5.17
CA MET A 131 -30.88 7.79 -4.03
C MET A 131 -30.01 6.62 -4.51
N PRO A 132 -28.67 6.75 -4.39
CA PRO A 132 -27.76 5.65 -4.70
C PRO A 132 -27.72 4.63 -3.58
N ILE A 133 -27.75 3.34 -3.94
CA ILE A 133 -27.63 2.20 -3.03
C ILE A 133 -26.30 1.51 -3.31
N ILE A 134 -25.40 1.57 -2.31
CA ILE A 134 -24.05 0.99 -2.38
C ILE A 134 -23.86 -0.05 -1.26
N GLY A 135 -23.37 -1.23 -1.61
CA GLY A 135 -23.11 -2.36 -0.71
C GLY A 135 -24.36 -3.19 -0.44
N SER A 136 -24.28 -4.09 0.54
CA SER A 136 -25.42 -4.93 0.93
C SER A 136 -26.48 -4.12 1.68
N VAL A 137 -27.75 -4.41 1.37
CA VAL A 137 -28.93 -3.83 2.00
C VAL A 137 -29.68 -4.93 2.73
N ASP A 138 -29.47 -4.97 4.04
CA ASP A 138 -30.27 -5.77 4.96
C ASP A 138 -31.59 -5.06 5.33
N THR A 139 -32.41 -5.71 6.14
CA THR A 139 -33.71 -5.18 6.58
C THR A 139 -33.58 -3.85 7.31
N ARG A 140 -32.59 -3.73 8.20
CA ARG A 140 -32.40 -2.53 9.03
C ARG A 140 -31.97 -1.34 8.17
N ARG A 141 -31.00 -1.56 7.28
CA ARG A 141 -30.54 -0.54 6.33
C ARG A 141 -31.65 -0.15 5.35
N GLY A 142 -32.49 -1.10 4.94
CA GLY A 142 -33.67 -0.86 4.12
C GLY A 142 -34.67 0.10 4.79
N GLU A 143 -34.96 -0.10 6.07
CA GLU A 143 -35.81 0.79 6.87
C GLU A 143 -35.23 2.20 6.96
N GLU A 144 -33.94 2.33 7.26
CA GLU A 144 -33.23 3.62 7.32
C GLU A 144 -33.26 4.36 5.97
N ILE A 145 -33.11 3.62 4.86
CA ILE A 145 -33.19 4.18 3.51
C ILE A 145 -34.61 4.69 3.21
N MET A 146 -35.64 3.90 3.53
CA MET A 146 -37.04 4.26 3.28
C MET A 146 -37.48 5.48 4.10
N GLU A 147 -37.08 5.56 5.37
CA GLU A 147 -37.43 6.68 6.25
C GLU A 147 -36.87 8.01 5.72
N LYS A 148 -35.60 8.01 5.31
CA LYS A 148 -34.96 9.18 4.70
C LYS A 148 -35.60 9.58 3.38
N LEU A 149 -35.91 8.60 2.53
CA LEU A 149 -36.54 8.85 1.23
C LEU A 149 -37.94 9.48 1.40
N LEU A 150 -38.75 8.96 2.32
CA LEU A 150 -40.08 9.49 2.61
C LEU A 150 -40.03 10.90 3.20
N ALA A 151 -39.11 11.15 4.14
CA ALA A 151 -38.90 12.48 4.70
C ALA A 151 -38.57 13.50 3.60
N GLU A 152 -37.67 13.14 2.68
CA GLU A 152 -37.25 14.04 1.60
C GLU A 152 -38.32 14.25 0.52
N ILE A 153 -39.11 13.23 0.20
CA ILE A 153 -40.29 13.40 -0.67
C ILE A 153 -41.28 14.39 -0.05
N GLY A 154 -41.55 14.25 1.25
CA GLY A 154 -42.51 15.09 1.98
C GLY A 154 -42.03 16.54 2.14
N GLU A 155 -40.74 16.73 2.42
CA GLU A 155 -40.14 18.05 2.62
C GLU A 155 -39.96 18.81 1.30
N ARG A 156 -39.58 18.11 0.21
CA ARG A 156 -39.28 18.75 -1.08
C ARG A 156 -40.43 18.69 -2.09
N GLY A 157 -41.47 17.89 -1.85
CA GLY A 157 -42.57 17.69 -2.79
C GLY A 157 -42.17 16.91 -4.05
N ALA A 158 -41.14 16.07 -3.96
CA ALA A 158 -40.66 15.30 -5.11
C ALA A 158 -41.72 14.32 -5.61
N ARG A 159 -41.96 14.30 -6.93
CA ARG A 159 -42.93 13.40 -7.57
C ARG A 159 -42.29 12.15 -8.15
N TYR A 160 -40.99 12.19 -8.37
CA TYR A 160 -40.23 11.11 -8.99
C TYR A 160 -39.00 10.77 -8.16
N VAL A 161 -38.80 9.47 -7.94
CA VAL A 161 -37.63 8.94 -7.23
C VAL A 161 -36.87 7.97 -8.14
N ILE A 162 -35.56 8.15 -8.24
CA ILE A 162 -34.65 7.22 -8.90
C ILE A 162 -33.85 6.49 -7.83
N LEU A 163 -34.05 5.18 -7.72
CA LEU A 163 -33.23 4.31 -6.89
C LEU A 163 -32.10 3.76 -7.76
N ASP A 164 -30.89 4.28 -7.59
CA ASP A 164 -29.72 3.81 -8.31
C ASP A 164 -29.07 2.65 -7.56
N ILE A 165 -29.35 1.42 -8.00
CA ILE A 165 -28.88 0.18 -7.37
C ILE A 165 -27.55 -0.33 -7.92
N THR A 166 -26.83 0.47 -8.74
CA THR A 166 -25.57 0.02 -9.38
C THR A 166 -24.51 -0.50 -8.41
N GLY A 167 -24.52 -0.07 -7.14
CA GLY A 167 -23.57 -0.52 -6.12
C GLY A 167 -24.08 -1.62 -5.20
N ALA A 168 -25.30 -2.14 -5.38
CA ALA A 168 -25.91 -3.07 -4.43
C ALA A 168 -25.45 -4.51 -4.66
N GLU A 169 -24.78 -5.12 -3.68
CA GLU A 169 -24.29 -6.51 -3.77
C GLU A 169 -25.39 -7.54 -3.46
N ALA A 170 -26.27 -7.22 -2.53
CA ALA A 170 -27.42 -8.04 -2.15
C ALA A 170 -28.50 -7.16 -1.50
N VAL A 171 -29.77 -7.38 -1.85
CA VAL A 171 -30.93 -6.68 -1.27
C VAL A 171 -31.88 -7.73 -0.71
N ASP A 172 -32.24 -7.59 0.56
CA ASP A 172 -33.23 -8.48 1.18
C ASP A 172 -34.61 -8.35 0.52
N THR A 173 -35.29 -9.49 0.34
CA THR A 173 -36.63 -9.57 -0.27
C THR A 173 -37.68 -8.70 0.43
N ARG A 174 -37.60 -8.52 1.75
CA ARG A 174 -38.54 -7.66 2.49
C ARG A 174 -38.31 -6.19 2.18
N THR A 175 -37.04 -5.79 2.05
CA THR A 175 -36.64 -4.44 1.68
C THR A 175 -37.06 -4.11 0.24
N ALA A 176 -36.88 -5.06 -0.69
CA ALA A 176 -37.34 -4.90 -2.08
C ALA A 176 -38.86 -4.69 -2.18
N ASP A 177 -39.64 -5.45 -1.40
CA ASP A 177 -41.11 -5.28 -1.34
C ASP A 177 -41.52 -3.91 -0.77
N GLY A 178 -40.77 -3.38 0.21
CA GLY A 178 -40.95 -2.04 0.76
C GLY A 178 -40.77 -0.94 -0.30
N PHE A 179 -39.69 -1.01 -1.09
CA PHE A 179 -39.47 -0.07 -2.20
C PHE A 179 -40.57 -0.13 -3.26
N MET A 180 -41.04 -1.34 -3.60
CA MET A 180 -42.09 -1.52 -4.60
C MET A 180 -43.45 -0.97 -4.14
N LYS A 181 -43.74 -1.01 -2.84
CA LYS A 181 -44.95 -0.41 -2.27
C LYS A 181 -44.90 1.12 -2.31
N LEU A 182 -43.74 1.71 -2.02
CA LEU A 182 -43.52 3.16 -2.14
C LEU A 182 -43.73 3.65 -3.57
N ALA A 183 -43.16 2.94 -4.56
CA ALA A 183 -43.33 3.28 -5.97
C ALA A 183 -44.79 3.23 -6.47
N ARG A 184 -45.70 2.60 -5.73
CA ARG A 184 -47.14 2.52 -6.06
C ARG A 184 -48.00 3.49 -5.24
N ALA A 185 -47.45 4.05 -4.17
CA ALA A 185 -48.18 4.91 -3.23
C ALA A 185 -48.08 6.40 -3.58
N VAL A 186 -47.21 6.76 -4.53
CA VAL A 186 -47.00 8.11 -5.07
C VAL A 186 -47.54 8.18 -6.49
#